data_AF-A0A7W9EUR6-F1
#
_entry.id   AF-A0A7W9EUR6-F1
#
_cell.length_a   1.000
_cell.length_b   1.000
_cell.length_c   1.000
_cell.angle_alpha   90.00
_cell.angle_beta   90.00
_cell.angle_gamma   90.00
#
_symmetry.space_group_name_H-M   'P 1'
#
loop_
_entity.id
_entity.type
_entity.pdbx_description
1 polymer ?
#
loop_
_entity_poly.entity_id
_entity_poly.type
_entity_poly.pdbx_seq_one_letter_code
_entity_poly.pdbx_strand_id
1 'polypeptide(L)'
;MSISTEAVQRIDFDASRWTGRADFYAALLPRLGAPEWVGGNLDALFDSFAGNNTLAPPYDVVVHGLKAMPPAELAYIRRAEQVFADARAEFGHWVSLRFE
;
A
#
# COMPACT_ATOMS: atom_id res chain seq x y z
N MET A 1 6.80 28.65 -10.73
CA MET A 1 6.34 27.72 -9.68
C MET A 1 7.30 26.55 -9.69
N SER A 2 8.24 26.52 -8.75
CA SER A 2 9.23 25.44 -8.65
C SER A 2 8.55 24.27 -7.93
N ILE A 3 8.41 23.15 -8.62
CA ILE A 3 8.02 21.88 -8.00
C ILE A 3 9.26 21.39 -7.24
N SER A 4 9.22 21.45 -5.91
CA SER A 4 10.25 20.84 -5.08
C SER A 4 10.29 19.33 -5.40
N THR A 5 11.44 18.84 -5.86
CA THR A 5 11.67 17.42 -6.09
C THR A 5 11.96 16.77 -4.75
N GLU A 6 10.94 16.56 -3.92
CA GLU A 6 11.10 15.68 -2.76
C GLU A 6 11.41 14.27 -3.26
N ALA A 7 12.45 13.65 -2.70
CA ALA A 7 12.85 12.30 -3.08
C ALA A 7 11.74 11.33 -2.67
N VAL A 8 11.19 10.62 -3.65
CA VAL A 8 10.20 9.56 -3.42
C VAL A 8 10.82 8.47 -2.55
N GLN A 9 10.22 8.18 -1.39
CA GLN A 9 10.64 7.06 -0.57
C GLN A 9 10.18 5.75 -1.19
N ARG A 10 11.12 4.85 -1.49
CA ARG A 10 10.79 3.49 -1.96
C ARG A 10 10.63 2.52 -0.79
N ILE A 11 9.61 1.65 -0.88
CA ILE A 11 9.29 0.60 0.09
C ILE A 11 9.19 -0.72 -0.66
N ASP A 12 10.15 -1.61 -0.46
CA ASP A 12 10.15 -2.94 -1.07
C ASP A 12 9.71 -4.01 -0.06
N PHE A 13 8.78 -4.86 -0.47
CA PHE A 13 8.37 -6.06 0.26
C PHE A 13 8.76 -7.33 -0.49
N ASP A 14 9.39 -8.28 0.22
CA ASP A 14 9.53 -9.65 -0.24
C ASP A 14 8.31 -10.47 0.22
N ALA A 15 7.42 -10.76 -0.73
CA ALA A 15 6.19 -11.53 -0.53
C ALA A 15 6.34 -13.01 -0.95
N SER A 16 7.57 -13.52 -1.12
CA SER A 16 7.85 -14.93 -1.49
C SER A 16 7.23 -15.95 -0.56
N ARG A 17 6.89 -15.55 0.67
CA ARG A 17 6.28 -16.40 1.70
C ARG A 17 4.85 -16.03 2.04
N TRP A 18 4.26 -15.04 1.37
CA TRP A 18 2.88 -14.65 1.64
C TRP A 18 1.92 -15.67 1.05
N THR A 19 0.93 -16.03 1.86
CA THR A 19 -0.06 -17.07 1.57
C THR A 19 -1.48 -16.52 1.49
N GLY A 20 -1.71 -15.28 1.94
CA GLY A 20 -3.00 -14.62 1.78
C GLY A 20 -2.96 -13.12 2.02
N ARG A 21 -4.12 -12.46 1.87
CA ARG A 21 -4.27 -11.01 2.05
C ARG A 21 -3.87 -10.53 3.46
N ALA A 22 -4.01 -11.40 4.46
CA ALA A 22 -3.63 -11.06 5.83
C ALA A 22 -2.13 -10.74 5.93
N ASP A 23 -1.28 -11.49 5.22
CA ASP A 23 0.17 -11.22 5.17
C ASP A 23 0.47 -9.85 4.54
N PHE A 24 -0.27 -9.49 3.48
CA PHE A 24 -0.15 -8.19 2.83
C PHE A 24 -0.48 -7.03 3.79
N TYR A 25 -1.62 -7.07 4.48
CA TYR A 25 -2.00 -6.00 5.41
C TYR A 25 -1.11 -5.96 6.66
N ALA A 26 -0.72 -7.13 7.18
CA ALA A 26 0.20 -7.23 8.31
C ALA A 26 1.59 -6.66 7.99
N ALA A 27 2.03 -6.71 6.73
CA ALA A 27 3.27 -6.08 6.29
C ALA A 27 3.09 -4.59 5.97
N LEU A 28 2.03 -4.23 5.24
CA LEU A 28 1.82 -2.88 4.72
C LEU A 28 1.43 -1.88 5.81
N LEU A 29 0.38 -2.16 6.59
CA LEU A 29 -0.21 -1.19 7.51
C LEU A 29 0.80 -0.68 8.56
N PRO A 30 1.59 -1.54 9.24
CA PRO A 30 2.62 -1.06 10.16
C PRO A 30 3.71 -0.25 9.46
N ARG A 31 4.03 -0.58 8.20
CA ARG A 31 5.06 0.14 7.43
C ARG A 31 4.63 1.54 7.01
N LEU A 32 3.33 1.73 6.78
CA LEU A 32 2.71 3.05 6.62
C LEU A 32 2.51 3.76 7.96
N GLY A 33 2.72 3.06 9.08
CA GLY A 33 2.48 3.56 10.41
C GLY A 33 1.00 3.82 10.67
N ALA A 34 0.14 2.96 10.14
CA ALA A 34 -1.29 2.95 10.42
C ALA A 34 -1.55 2.54 11.88
N PRO A 35 -2.54 3.12 12.57
CA PRO A 35 -2.96 2.69 13.89
C PRO A 35 -3.46 1.24 13.92
N GLU A 36 -3.33 0.57 15.06
CA GLU A 36 -3.74 -0.85 15.23
C GLU A 36 -5.24 -1.09 14.99
N TRP A 37 -6.08 -0.06 15.09
CA TRP A 37 -7.51 -0.16 14.84
C TRP A 37 -7.87 -0.14 13.35
N VAL A 38 -6.93 0.19 12.46
CA VAL A 38 -7.15 0.14 11.01
C VAL A 38 -7.25 -1.32 10.57
N GLY A 39 -8.41 -1.68 10.02
CA GLY A 39 -8.68 -3.04 9.56
C GLY A 39 -7.86 -3.46 8.33
N GLY A 40 -7.61 -4.76 8.20
CA GLY A 40 -6.93 -5.35 7.03
C GLY A 40 -7.88 -5.60 5.86
N ASN A 41 -8.36 -4.53 5.21
CA ASN A 41 -9.18 -4.60 4.00
C ASN A 41 -9.01 -3.33 3.13
N LEU A 42 -9.58 -3.35 1.92
CA LEU A 42 -9.41 -2.28 0.92
C LEU A 42 -10.03 -0.95 1.36
N ASP A 43 -11.20 -0.97 2.00
CA ASP A 43 -11.90 0.24 2.45
C ASP A 43 -11.13 0.90 3.59
N ALA A 44 -10.70 0.12 4.58
CA ALA A 44 -9.88 0.60 5.68
C ALA A 44 -8.51 1.12 5.21
N LEU A 45 -7.92 0.51 4.18
CA LEU A 45 -6.71 1.01 3.55
C LEU A 45 -6.94 2.37 2.89
N PHE A 46 -8.04 2.54 2.16
CA PHE A 46 -8.41 3.82 1.57
C PHE A 46 -8.59 4.90 2.64
N ASP A 47 -9.40 4.62 3.66
CA ASP A 47 -9.67 5.54 4.78
C ASP A 47 -8.39 5.91 5.55
N SER A 48 -7.39 5.02 5.59
CA SER A 48 -6.12 5.31 6.24
C SER A 48 -5.36 6.48 5.59
N PHE A 49 -5.52 6.68 4.29
CA PHE A 49 -4.85 7.76 3.54
C PHE A 49 -5.44 9.14 3.85
N ALA A 50 -6.61 9.25 4.47
CA ALA A 50 -7.19 10.52 4.89
C ALA A 50 -6.46 11.18 6.10
N GLY A 51 -5.34 10.61 6.56
CA GLY A 51 -4.48 11.21 7.59
C GLY A 51 -4.21 10.32 8.81
N ASN A 52 -4.53 9.03 8.75
CA ASN A 52 -4.27 8.11 9.86
C ASN A 52 -2.86 7.54 9.83
N ASN A 53 -2.22 7.50 8.66
CA ASN A 53 -0.86 6.97 8.49
C ASN A 53 0.18 8.00 8.96
N THR A 54 1.16 7.55 9.77
CA THR A 54 2.28 8.42 10.19
C THR A 54 3.36 8.59 9.12
N LEU A 55 3.44 7.67 8.16
CA LEU A 55 4.30 7.83 6.99
C LEU A 55 3.71 8.89 6.05
N ALA A 56 4.42 10.01 5.88
CA ALA A 56 4.03 11.05 4.94
C ALA A 56 4.41 10.69 3.48
N PRO A 57 3.52 10.92 2.50
CA PRO A 57 3.89 10.97 1.08
C PRO A 57 4.99 12.02 0.80
N PRO A 58 5.82 11.87 -0.25
CA PRO A 58 5.71 10.89 -1.34
C PRO A 58 6.39 9.54 -1.10
N TYR A 59 5.70 8.43 -1.42
CA TYR A 59 6.31 7.09 -1.40
C TYR A 59 5.78 6.13 -2.48
N ASP A 60 6.64 5.18 -2.88
CA ASP A 60 6.36 4.11 -3.85
C ASP A 60 6.53 2.75 -3.19
N VAL A 61 5.45 1.96 -3.15
CA VAL A 61 5.44 0.60 -2.60
C VAL A 61 5.56 -0.42 -3.73
N VAL A 62 6.54 -1.30 -3.62
CA VAL A 62 6.76 -2.41 -4.55
C VAL A 62 6.73 -3.73 -3.80
N VAL A 63 5.84 -4.63 -4.22
CA VAL A 63 5.70 -5.96 -3.64
C VAL A 63 6.19 -6.99 -4.64
N HIS A 64 7.20 -7.75 -4.24
CA HIS A 64 7.87 -8.75 -5.09
C HIS A 64 7.48 -10.17 -4.69
N GLY A 65 7.42 -11.08 -5.66
CA GLY A 65 7.54 -12.52 -5.37
C GLY A 65 6.26 -13.22 -4.91
N LEU A 66 5.08 -12.81 -5.39
CA LEU A 66 3.77 -13.35 -4.98
C LEU A 66 3.43 -14.79 -5.45
N LYS A 67 4.43 -15.59 -5.83
CA LYS A 67 4.23 -16.92 -6.44
C LYS A 67 3.55 -17.94 -5.50
N ALA A 68 3.71 -17.76 -4.18
CA ALA A 68 3.12 -18.65 -3.17
C ALA A 68 1.64 -18.34 -2.87
N MET A 69 1.13 -17.20 -3.35
CA MET A 69 -0.21 -16.75 -3.01
C MET A 69 -1.28 -17.44 -3.88
N PRO A 70 -2.38 -17.94 -3.29
CA PRO A 70 -3.49 -18.50 -4.04
C PRO A 70 -4.09 -17.46 -5.02
N PRO A 71 -4.57 -17.88 -6.21
CA PRO A 71 -5.08 -16.95 -7.22
C PRO A 71 -6.19 -16.00 -6.74
N ALA A 72 -7.08 -16.47 -5.88
CA ALA A 72 -8.16 -15.66 -5.33
C ALA A 72 -7.65 -14.55 -4.39
N GLU A 73 -6.65 -14.86 -3.56
CA GLU A 73 -6.02 -13.88 -2.66
C GLU A 73 -5.18 -12.87 -3.45
N LEU A 74 -4.45 -13.35 -4.46
CA LEU A 74 -3.70 -12.49 -5.39
C LEU A 74 -4.63 -11.52 -6.13
N ALA A 75 -5.75 -12.02 -6.66
CA ALA A 75 -6.75 -11.19 -7.34
C ALA A 75 -7.40 -10.16 -6.40
N TYR A 76 -7.51 -10.46 -5.10
CA TYR A 76 -7.99 -9.51 -4.11
C TYR A 76 -6.97 -8.41 -3.83
N ILE A 77 -5.72 -8.76 -3.48
CA ILE A 77 -4.71 -7.73 -3.12
C ILE A 77 -4.30 -6.85 -4.29
N ARG A 78 -4.40 -7.33 -5.54
CA ARG A 78 -4.14 -6.50 -6.74
C ARG A 78 -5.09 -5.31 -6.85
N ARG A 79 -6.29 -5.37 -6.24
CA ARG A 79 -7.20 -4.23 -6.19
C ARG A 79 -6.65 -3.06 -5.35
N ALA A 80 -5.67 -3.31 -4.49
CA ALA A 80 -5.02 -2.25 -3.73
C ALA A 80 -4.23 -1.27 -4.64
N GLU A 81 -3.83 -1.68 -5.85
CA GLU A 81 -3.25 -0.73 -6.83
C GLU A 81 -4.24 0.39 -7.15
N GLN A 82 -5.52 0.04 -7.31
CA GLN A 82 -6.59 1.02 -7.53
C GLN A 82 -6.83 1.88 -6.29
N VAL A 83 -6.80 1.29 -5.09
CA VAL A 83 -6.95 2.07 -3.83
C VAL A 83 -5.88 3.14 -3.69
N PHE A 84 -4.62 2.83 -4.02
CA PHE A 84 -3.54 3.83 -4.03
C PHE A 84 -3.75 4.90 -5.11
N ALA A 85 -4.20 4.50 -6.31
CA ALA A 85 -4.51 5.44 -7.38
C ALA A 85 -5.67 6.39 -7.01
N ASP A 86 -6.71 5.87 -6.38
CA ASP A 86 -7.87 6.62 -5.90
C ASP A 86 -7.47 7.57 -4.78
N ALA A 87 -6.68 7.11 -3.80
CA ALA A 87 -6.16 7.96 -2.72
C ALA A 87 -5.30 9.11 -3.25
N ARG A 88 -4.50 8.86 -4.29
CA ARG A 88 -3.74 9.92 -4.98
C ARG A 88 -4.66 10.94 -5.66
N ALA A 89 -5.74 10.49 -6.28
CA ALA A 89 -6.69 11.35 -6.95
C ALA A 89 -7.55 12.17 -5.97
N GLU A 90 -8.03 11.53 -4.90
CA GLU A 90 -8.94 12.10 -3.90
C GLU A 90 -8.20 13.06 -2.95
N PHE A 91 -7.07 12.63 -2.38
CA PHE A 91 -6.36 13.37 -1.33
C PHE A 91 -5.15 14.16 -1.84
N GLY A 92 -4.79 14.03 -3.12
CA GLY A 92 -3.62 14.69 -3.72
C GLY A 92 -2.27 14.15 -3.22
N HIS A 93 -2.27 13.00 -2.54
CA HIS A 93 -1.07 12.35 -2.01
C HIS A 93 -0.31 11.62 -3.12
N TRP A 94 0.99 11.90 -3.31
CA TRP A 94 1.78 11.08 -4.22
C TRP A 94 2.10 9.73 -3.55
N VAL A 95 1.27 8.74 -3.84
CA VAL A 95 1.45 7.36 -3.39
C VAL A 95 1.28 6.41 -4.57
N SER A 96 2.06 5.34 -4.60
CA SER A 96 1.90 4.25 -5.58
C SER A 96 2.11 2.89 -4.95
N LEU A 97 1.43 1.90 -5.52
CA LEU A 97 1.61 0.48 -5.24
C LEU A 97 1.71 -0.27 -6.56
N ARG A 98 2.65 -1.20 -6.66
CA ARG A 98 2.84 -2.08 -7.81
C ARG A 98 3.30 -3.47 -7.36
N PHE A 99 2.82 -4.49 -8.05
CA PHE A 99 3.18 -5.89 -7.81
C PHE A 99 4.08 -6.44 -8.93
N GLU A 100 5.24 -7.00 -8.55
CA GLU A 100 6.29 -7.54 -9.45
C GLU A 100 6.51 -9.05 -9.29
#